data_AF-A0A6J6DUV0-F1
#
_entry.id   AF-A0A6J6DUV0-F1
#
_cell.length_a   1.000
_cell.length_b   1.000
_cell.length_c   1.000
_cell.angle_alpha   90.00
_cell.angle_beta   90.00
_cell.angle_gamma   90.00
#
_symmetry.space_group_name_H-M   'P 1'
#
loop_
_entity.id
_entity.type
_entity.pdbx_description
1 polymer ?
#
loop_
_entity_poly.entity_id
_entity_poly.type
_entity_poly.pdbx_seq_one_letter_code
_entity_poly.pdbx_strand_id
1 'polypeptide(L)'
;MAIFLWSAQHFGVPVDRVAVTLWILGAFVFANVGKPLRAQRNMLRDWSVFAAMLFAYEYSRGLADQLGVPVQKTLIRDIDRLMFFGADPNVWLQERLNISSNLAWYEYPLAVTYMTHFILPMGTAVLLWWVSREQWVRYIRRLSILFFLAVATYVVLPVAPPWMISKEGLIGPIKRITARGWTDMGLHTVSKLFERGSAIANPVAAMPSLHAACALLVVVFFWSKMRIWMKPIALVLPAAMAFCLVYFGEHYVADIIFGFAYVWLACVLSTRWEDKHVYKARK
;
A
#
# COMPACT_ATOMS: atom_id res chain seq x y z
N MET A 1 0.60 -21.21 12.96
CA MET A 1 -0.83 -20.83 12.85
C MET A 1 -1.45 -20.50 14.22
N ALA A 2 -1.31 -21.35 15.24
CA ALA A 2 -1.92 -21.13 16.56
C ALA A 2 -1.47 -19.83 17.26
N ILE A 3 -0.18 -19.50 17.21
CA ILE A 3 0.37 -18.24 17.79
C ILE A 3 -0.18 -17.01 17.06
N PHE A 4 -0.41 -17.11 15.75
CA PHE A 4 -0.98 -16.03 14.94
C PHE A 4 -2.45 -15.78 15.31
N LEU A 5 -3.25 -16.84 15.42
CA LEU A 5 -4.65 -16.74 15.85
C LEU A 5 -4.75 -16.24 17.29
N TRP A 6 -3.92 -16.75 18.19
CA TRP A 6 -3.88 -16.33 19.59
C TRP A 6 -3.48 -14.85 19.73
N SER A 7 -2.44 -14.41 19.03
CA SER A 7 -2.01 -13.01 19.09
C SER A 7 -3.00 -12.07 18.39
N ALA A 8 -3.60 -12.48 17.28
CA ALA A 8 -4.64 -11.70 16.62
C ALA A 8 -5.88 -11.52 17.53
N GLN A 9 -6.21 -12.56 18.33
CA GLN A 9 -7.31 -12.50 19.30
C GLN A 9 -6.99 -11.65 20.53
N HIS A 10 -5.76 -11.68 21.06
CA HIS A 10 -5.41 -10.97 22.30
C HIS A 10 -4.87 -9.54 22.10
N PHE A 11 -4.18 -9.30 20.98
CA PHE A 11 -3.49 -8.03 20.71
C PHE A 11 -3.97 -7.33 19.42
N GLY A 12 -4.95 -7.92 18.72
CA GLY A 12 -5.40 -7.46 17.40
C GLY A 12 -4.47 -7.87 16.26
N VAL A 13 -4.91 -7.67 15.02
CA VAL A 13 -4.03 -7.81 13.85
C VAL A 13 -3.04 -6.63 13.87
N PRO A 14 -1.72 -6.89 13.77
CA PRO A 14 -0.73 -5.83 13.74
C PRO A 14 -0.93 -4.94 12.50
N VAL A 15 -1.52 -3.77 12.70
CA VAL A 15 -1.69 -2.73 11.67
C VAL A 15 -0.52 -1.73 11.69
N ASP A 16 0.27 -1.77 12.75
CA ASP A 16 1.49 -0.98 12.88
C ASP A 16 2.63 -1.66 12.12
N ARG A 17 3.39 -0.86 11.37
CA ARG A 17 4.41 -1.35 10.43
C ARG A 17 5.61 -1.96 11.16
N VAL A 18 5.93 -1.48 12.36
CA VAL A 18 6.95 -2.09 13.23
C VAL A 18 6.47 -3.47 13.68
N ALA A 19 5.21 -3.58 14.12
CA ALA A 19 4.64 -4.88 14.44
C ALA A 19 4.67 -5.83 13.23
N VAL A 20 4.22 -5.41 12.04
CA VAL A 20 4.30 -6.23 10.81
C VAL A 20 5.74 -6.65 10.50
N THR A 21 6.71 -5.74 10.67
CA THR A 21 8.13 -6.04 10.45
C THR A 21 8.66 -7.06 11.46
N LEU A 22 8.28 -6.95 12.73
CA LEU A 22 8.64 -7.92 13.79
C LEU A 22 7.96 -9.29 13.55
N TRP A 23 6.73 -9.31 13.05
CA TRP A 23 6.03 -10.55 12.69
C TRP A 23 6.68 -11.24 11.50
N ILE A 24 7.08 -10.47 10.48
CA ILE A 24 7.84 -10.97 9.35
C ILE A 24 9.19 -11.50 9.83
N LEU A 25 9.90 -10.77 10.70
CA LEU A 25 11.14 -11.24 11.33
C LEU A 25 10.92 -12.59 12.04
N GLY A 26 9.85 -12.71 12.84
CA GLY A 26 9.47 -13.96 13.48
C GLY A 26 9.27 -15.08 12.46
N ALA A 27 8.48 -14.84 11.41
CA ALA A 27 8.23 -15.84 10.35
C ALA A 27 9.53 -16.28 9.64
N PHE A 28 10.44 -15.35 9.36
CA PHE A 28 11.74 -15.63 8.76
C PHE A 28 12.63 -16.47 9.68
N VAL A 29 12.69 -16.14 10.97
CA VAL A 29 13.45 -16.91 11.98
C VAL A 29 12.91 -18.33 12.08
N PHE A 30 11.59 -18.50 12.23
CA PHE A 30 10.96 -19.83 12.31
C PHE A 30 11.16 -20.64 11.01
N ALA A 31 11.10 -20.01 9.84
CA ALA A 31 11.31 -20.68 8.56
C ALA A 31 12.76 -21.11 8.27
N ASN A 32 13.72 -20.71 9.13
CA ASN A 32 15.13 -21.05 9.00
C ASN A 32 15.66 -21.94 10.12
N VAL A 33 14.82 -22.33 11.08
CA VAL A 33 15.16 -23.35 12.07
C VAL A 33 15.52 -24.65 11.33
N GLY A 34 16.70 -25.20 11.62
CA GLY A 34 17.20 -26.43 10.99
C GLY A 34 17.84 -26.27 9.61
N LYS A 35 17.91 -25.06 9.04
CA LYS A 35 18.61 -24.82 7.77
C LYS A 35 20.11 -24.56 7.97
N PRO A 36 20.97 -24.92 6.99
CA PRO A 36 22.41 -24.71 7.08
C PRO A 36 22.77 -23.22 7.20
N LEU A 37 23.91 -22.91 7.83
CA LEU A 37 24.39 -21.54 8.09
C LEU A 37 24.40 -20.64 6.84
N ARG A 38 24.70 -21.19 5.67
CA ARG A 38 24.66 -20.45 4.39
C ARG A 38 23.25 -19.95 4.05
N ALA A 39 22.23 -20.75 4.31
CA ALA A 39 20.84 -20.36 4.11
C ALA A 39 20.41 -19.29 5.11
N GLN A 40 20.85 -19.41 6.37
CA GLN A 40 20.60 -18.40 7.39
C GLN A 40 21.27 -17.06 7.06
N ARG A 41 22.52 -17.07 6.56
CA ARG A 41 23.22 -15.85 6.13
C ARG A 41 22.54 -15.19 4.92
N ASN A 42 22.10 -15.98 3.95
CA ASN A 42 21.37 -15.45 2.79
C ASN A 42 20.04 -14.82 3.24
N MET A 43 19.30 -15.47 4.14
CA MET A 43 18.11 -14.89 4.76
C MET A 43 18.43 -13.55 5.40
N LEU A 44 19.45 -13.46 6.26
CA LEU A 44 19.78 -12.22 6.96
C LEU A 44 20.10 -11.08 5.98
N ARG A 45 20.81 -11.37 4.88
CA ARG A 45 21.06 -10.40 3.81
C ARG A 45 19.78 -9.96 3.11
N ASP A 46 18.92 -10.92 2.78
CA ASP A 46 17.68 -10.65 2.05
C ASP A 46 16.72 -9.82 2.89
N TRP A 47 16.65 -10.15 4.18
CA TRP A 47 15.89 -9.44 5.17
C TRP A 47 16.48 -8.06 5.44
N SER A 48 17.81 -7.90 5.54
CA SER A 48 18.42 -6.59 5.80
C SER A 48 18.16 -5.60 4.67
N VAL A 49 18.16 -6.04 3.40
CA VAL A 49 17.76 -5.20 2.26
C VAL A 49 16.29 -4.77 2.39
N PHE A 50 15.41 -5.70 2.74
CA PHE A 50 13.99 -5.41 2.89
C PHE A 50 13.69 -4.48 4.07
N ALA A 51 14.30 -4.75 5.23
CA ALA A 51 14.19 -3.92 6.42
C ALA A 51 14.78 -2.52 6.16
N ALA A 52 15.96 -2.43 5.56
CA ALA A 52 16.56 -1.15 5.19
C ALA A 52 15.65 -0.32 4.27
N MET A 53 14.95 -0.97 3.34
CA MET A 53 13.98 -0.29 2.48
C MET A 53 12.76 0.24 3.26
N LEU A 54 12.22 -0.55 4.19
CA LEU A 54 11.10 -0.11 5.05
C LEU A 54 11.52 1.03 5.98
N PHE A 55 12.71 0.93 6.59
CA PHE A 55 13.24 1.99 7.45
C PHE A 55 13.59 3.25 6.66
N ALA A 56 14.18 3.12 5.47
CA ALA A 56 14.43 4.26 4.59
C ALA A 56 13.12 4.96 4.20
N TYR A 57 12.07 4.19 3.92
CA TYR A 57 10.73 4.72 3.70
C TYR A 57 10.22 5.49 4.93
N GLU A 58 10.30 4.91 6.13
CA GLU A 58 9.85 5.59 7.37
C GLU A 58 10.63 6.87 7.66
N TYR A 59 11.96 6.80 7.55
CA TYR A 59 12.86 7.92 7.80
C TYR A 59 12.66 9.05 6.78
N SER A 60 12.47 8.71 5.50
CA SER A 60 12.23 9.70 4.44
C SER A 60 10.98 10.54 4.69
N ARG A 61 9.93 9.98 5.30
CA ARG A 61 8.72 10.73 5.66
C ARG A 61 8.95 11.72 6.79
N GLY A 62 9.75 11.33 7.80
CA GLY A 62 10.13 12.24 8.88
C GLY A 62 11.09 13.33 8.44
N LEU A 63 11.94 13.06 7.45
CA LEU A 63 12.79 14.05 6.81
C LEU A 63 12.01 15.03 5.94
N ALA A 64 10.99 14.58 5.20
CA ALA A 64 10.17 15.45 4.36
C ALA A 64 9.53 16.60 5.18
N ASP A 65 9.12 16.33 6.43
CA ASP A 65 8.60 17.35 7.35
C ASP A 65 9.65 18.39 7.76
N GLN A 66 10.93 18.02 7.76
CA GLN A 66 12.05 18.89 8.15
C GLN A 66 12.60 19.71 6.98
N LEU A 67 12.38 19.27 5.74
CA LEU A 67 12.89 19.92 4.53
C LEU A 67 12.10 21.19 4.14
N GLY A 68 10.97 21.47 4.80
CA GLY A 68 10.20 22.70 4.60
C GLY A 68 9.56 22.83 3.21
N VAL A 69 9.46 21.74 2.45
CA VAL A 69 8.81 21.74 1.13
C VAL A 69 7.32 22.07 1.29
N PRO A 70 6.79 23.11 0.63
CA PRO A 70 5.40 23.49 0.78
C PRO A 70 4.44 22.38 0.33
N VAL A 71 3.49 22.05 1.20
CA VAL A 71 2.45 21.06 0.92
C VAL A 71 1.53 21.56 -0.19
N GLN A 72 1.40 20.76 -1.23
CA GLN A 72 0.49 20.98 -2.33
C GLN A 72 -0.93 20.62 -1.89
N LYS A 73 -1.76 21.65 -1.69
CA LYS A 73 -3.12 21.46 -1.20
C LYS A 73 -4.13 21.20 -2.31
N THR A 74 -4.05 21.95 -3.41
CA THR A 74 -5.07 21.91 -4.47
C THR A 74 -4.60 21.31 -5.77
N LEU A 75 -3.28 21.19 -6.00
CA LEU A 75 -2.73 20.74 -7.29
C LEU A 75 -3.38 19.44 -7.79
N ILE A 76 -3.41 18.41 -6.93
CA ILE A 76 -3.95 17.10 -7.32
C ILE A 76 -5.48 17.11 -7.39
N ARG A 77 -6.16 17.87 -6.51
CA ARG A 77 -7.60 18.13 -6.62
C ARG A 77 -7.95 18.74 -7.98
N ASP A 78 -7.16 19.70 -8.44
CA ASP A 78 -7.41 20.40 -9.71
C ASP A 78 -7.22 19.48 -10.92
N ILE A 79 -6.27 18.53 -10.85
CA ILE A 79 -6.13 17.46 -11.84
C ILE A 79 -7.38 16.57 -11.85
N ASP A 80 -7.89 16.16 -10.69
CA ASP A 80 -9.15 15.40 -10.59
C ASP A 80 -10.32 16.19 -11.18
N ARG A 81 -10.49 17.46 -10.79
CA ARG A 81 -11.54 18.32 -11.36
C ARG A 81 -11.42 18.43 -12.87
N LEU A 82 -10.22 18.57 -13.42
CA LEU A 82 -10.01 18.59 -14.86
C LEU A 82 -10.45 17.27 -15.51
N MET A 83 -10.07 16.12 -14.94
CA MET A 83 -10.44 14.79 -15.45
C MET A 83 -11.95 14.52 -15.36
N PHE A 84 -12.63 15.10 -14.38
CA PHE A 84 -14.05 14.89 -14.09
C PHE A 84 -14.91 16.14 -14.37
N PHE A 85 -14.50 16.97 -15.33
CA PHE A 85 -15.28 18.10 -15.87
C PHE A 85 -15.79 19.09 -14.80
N GLY A 86 -14.94 19.39 -13.82
CA GLY A 86 -15.21 20.30 -12.71
C GLY A 86 -15.85 19.65 -11.49
N ALA A 87 -16.10 18.34 -11.50
CA ALA A 87 -16.57 17.62 -10.32
C ALA A 87 -15.41 17.16 -9.44
N ASP A 88 -15.62 17.14 -8.12
CA ASP A 88 -14.72 16.53 -7.15
C ASP A 88 -15.16 15.08 -6.89
N PRO A 89 -14.42 14.05 -7.35
CA PRO A 89 -14.87 12.65 -7.27
C PRO A 89 -15.15 12.18 -5.84
N ASN A 90 -14.31 12.59 -4.88
CA ASN A 90 -14.51 12.24 -3.47
C ASN A 90 -15.83 12.78 -2.93
N VAL A 91 -16.12 14.06 -3.18
CA VAL A 91 -17.36 14.72 -2.72
C VAL A 91 -18.56 14.09 -3.40
N TRP A 92 -18.52 14.00 -4.73
CA TRP A 92 -19.60 13.42 -5.54
C TRP A 92 -19.94 12.00 -5.09
N LEU A 93 -18.94 11.18 -4.80
CA LEU A 93 -19.14 9.79 -4.40
C LEU A 93 -19.76 9.68 -3.02
N GLN A 94 -19.30 10.47 -2.04
CA GLN A 94 -19.87 10.47 -0.69
C GLN A 94 -21.30 11.03 -0.65
N GLU A 95 -21.59 12.06 -1.45
CA GLU A 95 -22.94 12.62 -1.59
C GLU A 95 -23.90 11.59 -2.20
N ARG A 96 -23.49 10.90 -3.27
CA ARG A 96 -24.32 9.90 -3.95
C ARG A 96 -24.56 8.64 -3.13
N LEU A 97 -23.57 8.21 -2.37
CA LEU A 97 -23.68 7.02 -1.53
C LEU A 97 -24.24 7.32 -0.14
N ASN A 98 -24.44 8.60 0.19
CA ASN A 98 -25.05 9.11 1.40
C ASN A 98 -24.50 8.46 2.68
N ILE A 99 -23.35 8.95 3.15
CA ILE A 99 -22.71 8.45 4.37
C ILE A 99 -23.58 8.73 5.60
N SER A 100 -24.37 7.73 6.00
CA SER A 100 -25.16 7.67 7.23
C SER A 100 -24.35 7.22 8.44
N SER A 101 -24.93 7.34 9.64
CA SER A 101 -24.39 6.75 10.87
C SER A 101 -24.33 5.22 10.79
N ASN A 102 -25.37 4.59 10.25
CA ASN A 102 -25.41 3.16 9.97
C ASN A 102 -24.45 2.83 8.82
N LEU A 103 -23.72 1.72 8.94
CA LEU A 103 -22.83 1.26 7.87
C LEU A 103 -23.64 0.61 6.75
N ALA A 104 -23.28 0.93 5.52
CA ALA A 104 -23.83 0.23 4.36
C ALA A 104 -23.12 -1.13 4.17
N TRP A 105 -23.83 -2.11 3.61
CA TRP A 105 -23.31 -3.49 3.44
C TRP A 105 -22.00 -3.55 2.63
N TYR A 106 -21.78 -2.62 1.71
CA TYR A 106 -20.58 -2.58 0.87
C TYR A 106 -19.39 -1.96 1.61
N GLU A 107 -19.58 -1.24 2.73
CA GLU A 107 -18.47 -0.67 3.49
C GLU A 107 -17.61 -1.74 4.16
N TYR A 108 -18.20 -2.89 4.51
CA TYR A 108 -17.49 -4.04 5.06
C TYR A 108 -16.45 -4.62 4.08
N PRO A 109 -16.81 -5.06 2.85
CA PRO A 109 -15.83 -5.56 1.90
C PRO A 109 -14.83 -4.48 1.45
N LEU A 110 -15.20 -3.19 1.42
CA LEU A 110 -14.26 -2.10 1.12
C LEU A 110 -13.24 -1.90 2.26
N ALA A 111 -13.66 -2.01 3.51
CA ALA A 111 -12.75 -1.97 4.66
C ALA A 111 -11.80 -3.18 4.67
N VAL A 112 -12.28 -4.37 4.32
CA VAL A 112 -11.42 -5.56 4.12
C VAL A 112 -10.47 -5.34 2.94
N THR A 113 -10.94 -4.76 1.85
CA THR A 113 -10.10 -4.42 0.69
C THR A 113 -8.98 -3.48 1.09
N TYR A 114 -9.28 -2.41 1.84
CA TYR A 114 -8.27 -1.48 2.34
C TYR A 114 -7.21 -2.20 3.19
N MET A 115 -7.63 -3.13 4.06
CA MET A 115 -6.73 -3.94 4.90
C MET A 115 -5.70 -4.74 4.08
N THR A 116 -6.06 -5.17 2.87
CA THR A 116 -5.16 -5.96 2.03
C THR A 116 -3.85 -5.24 1.72
N HIS A 117 -3.81 -3.91 1.75
CA HIS A 117 -2.56 -3.16 1.55
C HIS A 117 -1.48 -3.54 2.58
N PHE A 118 -1.85 -3.78 3.83
CA PHE A 118 -0.89 -4.12 4.89
C PHE A 118 -0.42 -5.57 4.80
N ILE A 119 -1.27 -6.45 4.27
CA ILE A 119 -1.06 -7.91 4.33
C ILE A 119 -0.56 -8.45 2.99
N LEU A 120 -1.24 -8.14 1.89
CA LEU A 120 -1.07 -8.83 0.62
C LEU A 120 0.31 -8.61 -0.02
N PRO A 121 0.88 -7.39 -0.08
CA PRO A 121 2.19 -7.18 -0.70
C PRO A 121 3.31 -7.85 0.09
N MET A 122 3.21 -7.80 1.42
CA MET A 122 4.16 -8.39 2.36
C MET A 122 4.05 -9.91 2.39
N GLY A 123 2.81 -10.42 2.45
CA GLY A 123 2.51 -11.85 2.36
C GLY A 123 2.97 -12.43 1.03
N THR A 124 2.86 -11.70 -0.08
CA THR A 124 3.41 -12.11 -1.37
C THR A 124 4.93 -12.20 -1.32
N ALA A 125 5.62 -11.24 -0.70
CA ALA A 125 7.07 -11.33 -0.51
C ALA A 125 7.46 -12.58 0.31
N VAL A 126 6.79 -12.83 1.44
CA VAL A 126 7.07 -14.02 2.27
C VAL A 126 6.78 -15.32 1.51
N LEU A 127 5.64 -15.40 0.82
CA LEU A 127 5.25 -16.56 0.02
C LEU A 127 6.29 -16.86 -1.06
N LEU A 128 6.70 -15.85 -1.83
CA LEU A 128 7.70 -16.03 -2.87
C LEU A 128 9.07 -16.38 -2.31
N TRP A 129 9.42 -15.85 -1.13
CA TRP A 129 10.66 -16.24 -0.45
C TRP A 129 10.67 -17.74 -0.14
N TRP A 130 9.53 -18.26 0.33
CA TRP A 130 9.35 -19.67 0.65
C TRP A 130 9.35 -20.57 -0.60
N VAL A 131 8.65 -20.14 -1.65
CA VAL A 131 8.39 -20.98 -2.83
C VAL A 131 9.53 -20.92 -3.86
N SER A 132 10.03 -19.73 -4.17
CA SER A 132 11.06 -19.55 -5.19
C SER A 132 11.88 -18.28 -4.96
N ARG A 133 13.14 -18.49 -4.57
CA ARG A 133 14.14 -17.43 -4.40
C ARG A 133 14.24 -16.52 -5.62
N GLU A 134 14.18 -17.08 -6.82
CA GLU A 134 14.23 -16.31 -8.07
C GLU A 134 13.02 -15.38 -8.20
N GLN A 135 11.82 -15.90 -7.97
CA GLN A 135 10.60 -15.08 -8.03
C GLN A 135 10.56 -14.04 -6.93
N TRP A 136 11.07 -14.36 -5.74
CA TRP A 136 11.24 -13.37 -4.67
C TRP A 136 12.11 -12.20 -5.11
N VAL A 137 13.27 -12.47 -5.70
CA VAL A 137 14.19 -11.41 -6.15
C VAL A 137 13.52 -10.53 -7.20
N ARG A 138 12.79 -11.14 -8.14
CA ARG A 138 12.02 -10.41 -9.16
C ARG A 138 10.93 -9.52 -8.54
N TYR A 139 10.21 -10.03 -7.54
CA TYR A 139 9.14 -9.30 -6.86
C TYR A 139 9.69 -8.16 -6.01
N ILE A 140 10.68 -8.43 -5.16
CA ILE A 140 11.30 -7.42 -4.30
C ILE A 140 11.94 -6.31 -5.13
N ARG A 141 12.60 -6.61 -6.26
CA ARG A 141 13.12 -5.55 -7.15
C ARG A 141 12.04 -4.58 -7.61
N ARG A 142 10.89 -5.09 -8.06
CA ARG A 142 9.75 -4.26 -8.51
C ARG A 142 9.16 -3.47 -7.35
N LEU A 143 8.97 -4.12 -6.20
CA LEU A 143 8.49 -3.48 -4.98
C LEU A 143 9.44 -2.37 -4.51
N SER A 144 10.76 -2.61 -4.54
CA SER A 144 11.76 -1.63 -4.14
C SER A 144 11.80 -0.42 -5.05
N ILE A 145 11.75 -0.61 -6.37
CA ILE A 145 11.68 0.49 -7.32
C ILE A 145 10.38 1.29 -7.10
N LEU A 146 9.26 0.61 -6.88
CA LEU A 146 7.98 1.26 -6.60
C LEU A 146 8.04 2.14 -5.33
N PHE A 147 8.55 1.60 -4.23
CA PHE A 147 8.69 2.34 -2.97
C PHE A 147 9.67 3.51 -3.11
N PHE A 148 10.79 3.31 -3.81
CA PHE A 148 11.75 4.38 -4.07
C PHE A 148 11.12 5.52 -4.87
N LEU A 149 10.41 5.22 -5.95
CA LEU A 149 9.71 6.24 -6.76
C LEU A 149 8.66 6.98 -5.93
N ALA A 150 7.87 6.26 -5.12
CA ALA A 150 6.88 6.87 -4.24
C ALA A 150 7.52 7.81 -3.22
N VAL A 151 8.59 7.38 -2.54
CA VAL A 151 9.33 8.20 -1.57
C VAL A 151 9.93 9.43 -2.23
N ALA A 152 10.60 9.27 -3.37
CA ALA A 152 11.16 10.39 -4.11
C ALA A 152 10.08 11.43 -4.46
N THR A 153 8.89 10.97 -4.80
CA THR A 153 7.74 11.84 -5.09
C THR A 153 7.21 12.53 -3.84
N TYR A 154 7.05 11.82 -2.73
CA TYR A 154 6.60 12.40 -1.46
C TYR A 154 7.52 13.51 -0.97
N VAL A 155 8.83 13.34 -1.13
CA VAL A 155 9.83 14.32 -0.70
C VAL A 155 9.79 15.57 -1.59
N VAL A 156 9.63 15.40 -2.90
CA VAL A 156 9.66 16.52 -3.86
C VAL A 156 8.31 17.22 -3.97
N LEU A 157 7.21 16.48 -3.81
CA LEU A 157 5.85 16.94 -3.99
C LEU A 157 4.94 16.37 -2.88
N PRO A 158 5.02 16.90 -1.64
CA PRO A 158 4.07 16.55 -0.59
C PRO A 158 2.67 17.02 -0.97
N VAL A 159 1.67 16.14 -0.92
CA VAL A 159 0.29 16.41 -1.33
C VAL A 159 -0.66 16.15 -0.16
N ALA A 160 -1.50 17.14 0.16
CA ALA A 160 -2.52 17.00 1.18
C ALA A 160 -3.69 16.11 0.69
N PRO A 161 -4.14 15.13 1.48
CA PRO A 161 -5.24 14.23 1.10
C PRO A 161 -6.61 14.95 1.11
N PRO A 162 -7.63 14.38 0.43
CA PRO A 162 -8.95 15.01 0.30
C PRO A 162 -9.61 15.35 1.64
N TRP A 163 -9.57 14.44 2.61
CA TRP A 163 -10.16 14.67 3.94
C TRP A 163 -9.53 15.85 4.69
N MET A 164 -8.25 16.15 4.44
CA MET A 164 -7.54 17.22 5.13
C MET A 164 -7.95 18.57 4.57
N ILE A 165 -7.90 18.72 3.24
CA ILE A 165 -8.24 20.00 2.61
C ILE A 165 -9.74 20.31 2.73
N SER A 166 -10.59 19.29 2.91
CA SER A 166 -12.01 19.46 3.24
C SER A 166 -12.21 20.12 4.61
N LYS A 167 -11.41 19.73 5.62
CA LYS A 167 -11.43 20.37 6.95
C LYS A 167 -10.97 21.84 6.88
N GLU A 168 -10.12 22.18 5.92
CA GLU A 168 -9.69 23.55 5.66
C GLU A 168 -10.68 24.36 4.81
N GLY A 169 -11.79 23.75 4.35
CA GLY A 169 -12.80 24.41 3.52
C GLY A 169 -12.39 24.62 2.06
N LEU A 170 -11.34 23.95 1.59
CA LEU A 170 -10.83 24.08 0.21
C LEU A 170 -11.57 23.19 -0.80
N ILE A 171 -12.36 22.23 -0.33
CA ILE A 171 -13.20 21.34 -1.15
C ILE A 171 -14.51 21.08 -0.39
N GLY A 172 -15.52 20.53 -1.06
CA GLY A 172 -16.77 20.12 -0.41
C GLY A 172 -16.58 19.18 0.78
N PRO A 173 -17.63 18.96 1.59
CA PRO A 173 -17.52 18.17 2.82
C PRO A 173 -17.17 16.70 2.52
N ILE A 174 -16.08 16.21 3.14
CA ILE A 174 -15.60 14.83 3.04
C ILE A 174 -15.45 14.27 4.44
N LYS A 175 -16.12 13.14 4.71
CA LYS A 175 -15.92 12.35 5.94
C LYS A 175 -14.82 11.33 5.71
N ARG A 176 -13.80 11.32 6.58
CA ARG A 176 -12.78 10.26 6.59
C ARG A 176 -13.32 9.04 7.31
N ILE A 177 -13.67 7.98 6.57
CA ILE A 177 -14.45 6.84 7.09
C ILE A 177 -13.69 5.50 7.13
N THR A 178 -12.39 5.49 6.85
CA THR A 178 -11.57 4.26 6.74
C THR A 178 -11.70 3.29 7.91
N ALA A 179 -11.71 3.78 9.15
CA ALA A 179 -11.72 2.94 10.34
C ALA A 179 -13.11 2.41 10.74
N ARG A 180 -14.20 3.00 10.24
CA ARG A 180 -15.56 2.70 10.73
C ARG A 180 -15.96 1.25 10.47
N GLY A 181 -15.57 0.72 9.31
CA GLY A 181 -15.85 -0.67 8.92
C GLY A 181 -15.23 -1.67 9.89
N TRP A 182 -13.97 -1.46 10.25
CA TRP A 182 -13.27 -2.33 11.20
C TRP A 182 -13.84 -2.20 12.61
N THR A 183 -14.19 -0.98 13.03
CA THR A 183 -14.81 -0.73 14.34
C THR A 183 -16.12 -1.49 14.49
N ASP A 184 -16.98 -1.45 13.47
CA ASP A 184 -18.27 -2.15 13.48
C ASP A 184 -18.12 -3.67 13.44
N MET A 185 -17.09 -4.18 12.75
CA MET A 185 -16.70 -5.60 12.77
C MET A 185 -16.09 -6.08 14.10
N GLY A 186 -16.02 -5.23 15.13
CA GLY A 186 -15.41 -5.54 16.42
C GLY A 186 -13.87 -5.52 16.42
N LEU A 187 -13.23 -5.07 15.33
CA LEU A 187 -11.77 -4.97 15.19
C LEU A 187 -11.25 -3.65 15.77
N HIS A 188 -11.68 -3.29 16.99
CA HIS A 188 -11.37 -1.99 17.60
C HIS A 188 -9.87 -1.72 17.76
N THR A 189 -9.07 -2.76 18.02
CA THR A 189 -7.61 -2.62 18.12
C THR A 189 -6.99 -2.20 16.80
N VAL A 190 -7.51 -2.72 15.68
CA VAL A 190 -7.06 -2.37 14.34
C VAL A 190 -7.39 -0.90 14.05
N SER A 191 -8.63 -0.49 14.32
CA SER A 191 -9.07 0.89 14.14
C SER A 191 -8.22 1.87 14.96
N LYS A 192 -8.03 1.60 16.25
CA LYS A 192 -7.23 2.45 17.15
C LYS A 192 -5.78 2.57 16.69
N LEU A 193 -5.19 1.47 16.21
CA LEU A 193 -3.81 1.47 15.74
C LEU A 193 -3.65 2.26 14.44
N PHE A 194 -4.61 2.13 13.52
CA PHE A 194 -4.66 2.94 12.30
C PHE A 194 -4.82 4.43 12.59
N GLU A 195 -5.71 4.81 13.51
CA GLU A 195 -5.93 6.21 13.89
C GLU A 195 -4.69 6.81 14.56
N ARG A 196 -4.07 6.10 15.51
CA ARG A 196 -2.80 6.51 16.12
C ARG A 196 -1.68 6.63 15.08
N GLY A 197 -1.55 5.63 14.21
CA GLY A 197 -0.58 5.64 13.13
C GLY A 197 -0.80 6.80 12.15
N SER A 198 -2.05 7.14 11.84
CA SER A 198 -2.41 8.28 11.00
C SER A 198 -2.17 9.63 11.67
N ALA A 199 -2.26 9.71 13.00
CA ALA A 199 -1.98 10.93 13.75
C ALA A 199 -0.47 11.19 13.92
N ILE A 200 0.34 10.13 13.96
CA ILE A 200 1.80 10.19 14.10
C ILE A 200 2.49 10.26 12.73
N ALA A 201 1.90 9.66 11.69
CA ALA A 201 2.44 9.70 10.35
C ALA A 201 2.23 11.08 9.70
N ASN A 202 3.21 11.49 8.90
CA ASN A 202 3.12 12.65 8.02
C ASN A 202 1.82 12.57 7.18
N PRO A 203 0.82 13.44 7.44
CA PRO A 203 -0.50 13.29 6.84
C PRO A 203 -0.57 13.86 5.42
N VAL A 204 0.53 14.38 4.86
CA VAL A 204 0.58 15.06 3.55
C VAL A 204 1.32 14.27 2.45
N ALA A 205 1.16 12.95 2.43
CA ALA A 205 1.78 12.05 1.45
C ALA A 205 0.74 11.26 0.62
N ALA A 206 -0.22 11.96 0.00
CA ALA A 206 -1.25 11.30 -0.80
C ALA A 206 -0.74 10.75 -2.16
N MET A 207 0.23 11.42 -2.81
CA MET A 207 0.66 11.09 -4.18
C MET A 207 2.09 10.51 -4.26
N PRO A 208 2.31 9.32 -4.85
CA PRO A 208 1.34 8.41 -5.44
C PRO A 208 0.64 7.54 -4.38
N SER A 209 -0.51 6.94 -4.73
CA SER A 209 -1.18 5.99 -3.83
C SER A 209 -0.48 4.63 -3.81
N LEU A 210 0.25 4.36 -2.72
CA LEU A 210 0.85 3.03 -2.48
C LEU A 210 -0.20 1.95 -2.21
N HIS A 211 -1.38 2.29 -1.70
CA HIS A 211 -2.50 1.35 -1.53
C HIS A 211 -2.90 0.75 -2.88
N ALA A 212 -3.21 1.62 -3.83
CA ALA A 212 -3.56 1.22 -5.19
C ALA A 212 -2.38 0.54 -5.91
N ALA A 213 -1.19 1.12 -5.84
CA ALA A 213 -0.01 0.60 -6.53
C ALA A 213 0.35 -0.82 -6.07
N CYS A 214 0.36 -1.07 -4.76
CA CYS A 214 0.65 -2.40 -4.22
C CYS A 214 -0.41 -3.44 -4.58
N ALA A 215 -1.70 -3.06 -4.56
CA ALA A 215 -2.78 -3.96 -4.99
C ALA A 215 -2.61 -4.38 -6.46
N LEU A 216 -2.28 -3.42 -7.34
CA LEU A 216 -2.04 -3.71 -8.76
C LEU A 216 -0.75 -4.51 -8.97
N LEU A 217 0.33 -4.18 -8.26
CA LEU A 217 1.63 -4.86 -8.40
C LEU A 217 1.50 -6.36 -8.16
N VAL A 218 0.77 -6.78 -7.12
CA VAL A 218 0.54 -8.21 -6.83
C VAL A 218 -0.17 -8.88 -8.00
N VAL A 219 -1.24 -8.28 -8.52
CA VAL A 219 -2.00 -8.82 -9.67
C VAL A 219 -1.12 -8.92 -10.92
N VAL A 220 -0.42 -7.84 -11.27
CA VAL A 220 0.45 -7.79 -12.46
C VAL A 220 1.60 -8.78 -12.35
N PHE A 221 2.18 -8.95 -11.16
CA PHE A 221 3.28 -9.90 -10.95
C PHE A 221 2.89 -11.34 -11.27
N PHE A 222 1.65 -11.74 -10.96
CA PHE A 222 1.15 -13.08 -11.25
C PHE A 222 0.38 -13.19 -12.58
N TRP A 223 0.20 -12.08 -13.30
CA TRP A 223 -0.66 -11.99 -14.49
C TRP A 223 -0.38 -13.04 -15.56
N SER A 224 0.90 -13.29 -15.86
CA SER A 224 1.31 -14.27 -16.88
C SER A 224 1.03 -15.73 -16.49
N LYS A 225 0.85 -16.00 -15.19
CA LYS A 225 0.54 -17.32 -14.64
C LYS A 225 -0.96 -17.56 -14.47
N MET A 226 -1.78 -16.51 -14.60
CA MET A 226 -3.23 -16.61 -14.45
C MET A 226 -3.90 -17.15 -15.71
N ARG A 227 -4.89 -18.03 -15.52
CA ARG A 227 -5.83 -18.42 -16.58
C ARG A 227 -6.60 -17.19 -17.05
N ILE A 228 -7.01 -17.16 -18.32
CA ILE A 228 -7.67 -15.99 -18.93
C ILE A 228 -8.91 -15.52 -18.15
N TRP A 229 -9.70 -16.44 -17.60
CA TRP A 229 -10.89 -16.14 -16.81
C TRP A 229 -10.57 -15.59 -15.40
N MET A 230 -9.39 -15.86 -14.86
CA MET A 230 -8.96 -15.35 -13.55
C MET A 230 -8.49 -13.90 -13.61
N LYS A 231 -8.05 -13.44 -14.79
CA LYS A 231 -7.56 -12.06 -15.01
C LYS A 231 -8.58 -10.98 -14.67
N PRO A 232 -9.83 -11.01 -15.19
CA PRO A 232 -10.84 -10.03 -14.80
C PRO A 232 -11.17 -10.11 -13.30
N ILE A 233 -11.20 -11.31 -12.70
CA ILE A 233 -11.43 -11.49 -11.27
C ILE A 233 -10.31 -10.86 -10.44
N ALA A 234 -9.06 -11.06 -10.83
CA ALA A 234 -7.92 -10.49 -10.14
C ALA A 234 -7.89 -8.95 -10.19
N LEU A 235 -8.42 -8.34 -11.26
CA LEU A 235 -8.56 -6.89 -11.38
C LEU A 235 -9.62 -6.28 -10.46
N VAL A 236 -10.53 -7.08 -9.91
CA VAL A 236 -11.51 -6.60 -8.91
C VAL A 236 -10.80 -6.02 -7.70
N LEU A 237 -9.68 -6.60 -7.27
CA LEU A 237 -8.93 -6.11 -6.11
C LEU A 237 -8.39 -4.67 -6.29
N PRO A 238 -7.55 -4.36 -7.31
CA PRO A 238 -7.06 -3.00 -7.50
C PRO A 238 -8.19 -2.02 -7.84
N ALA A 239 -9.27 -2.46 -8.51
CA ALA A 239 -10.43 -1.61 -8.77
C ALA A 239 -11.20 -1.27 -7.48
N ALA A 240 -11.47 -2.26 -6.62
CA ALA A 240 -12.11 -2.06 -5.33
C ALA A 240 -11.22 -1.23 -4.38
N MET A 241 -9.90 -1.40 -4.45
CA MET A 241 -8.94 -0.56 -3.72
C MET A 241 -9.02 0.89 -4.21
N ALA A 242 -8.99 1.12 -5.52
CA ALA A 242 -9.13 2.46 -6.07
C ALA A 242 -10.45 3.12 -5.63
N PHE A 243 -11.56 2.39 -5.71
CA PHE A 243 -12.87 2.86 -5.27
C PHE A 243 -12.88 3.19 -3.77
N CYS A 244 -12.38 2.29 -2.91
CA CYS A 244 -12.42 2.51 -1.46
C CYS A 244 -11.57 3.71 -1.05
N LEU A 245 -10.41 3.96 -1.68
CA LEU A 245 -9.55 5.09 -1.35
C LEU A 245 -10.21 6.43 -1.66
N VAL A 246 -10.94 6.54 -2.78
CA VAL A 246 -11.71 7.74 -3.14
C VAL A 246 -12.91 7.89 -2.21
N TYR A 247 -13.68 6.81 -2.02
CA TYR A 247 -14.88 6.83 -1.18
C TYR A 247 -14.57 7.13 0.28
N PHE A 248 -13.47 6.60 0.83
CA PHE A 248 -13.05 6.85 2.20
C PHE A 248 -12.41 8.23 2.40
N GLY A 249 -12.17 8.97 1.32
CA GLY A 249 -11.59 10.31 1.33
C GLY A 249 -10.07 10.32 1.55
N GLU A 250 -9.39 9.18 1.37
CA GLU A 250 -7.94 9.03 1.61
C GLU A 250 -7.09 9.50 0.43
N HIS A 251 -7.55 9.30 -0.81
CA HIS A 251 -6.82 9.68 -2.02
C HIS A 251 -7.72 10.25 -3.11
N TYR A 252 -7.11 11.04 -3.99
CA TYR A 252 -7.67 11.47 -5.27
C TYR A 252 -7.56 10.35 -6.31
N VAL A 253 -8.32 10.46 -7.41
CA VAL A 253 -8.21 9.54 -8.56
C VAL A 253 -6.85 9.68 -9.22
N ALA A 254 -6.31 10.89 -9.33
CA ALA A 254 -4.98 11.16 -9.86
C ALA A 254 -3.89 10.41 -9.07
N ASP A 255 -3.95 10.39 -7.74
CA ASP A 255 -2.99 9.65 -6.89
C ASP A 255 -2.93 8.16 -7.27
N ILE A 256 -4.09 7.58 -7.56
CA ILE A 256 -4.27 6.18 -7.94
C ILE A 256 -3.66 5.93 -9.33
N ILE A 257 -3.95 6.81 -10.29
CA ILE A 257 -3.40 6.71 -11.65
C ILE A 257 -1.86 6.80 -11.63
N PHE A 258 -1.29 7.75 -10.86
CA PHE A 258 0.16 7.83 -10.69
C PHE A 258 0.73 6.59 -10.01
N GLY A 259 0.05 6.03 -9.01
CA GLY A 259 0.40 4.75 -8.41
C GLY A 259 0.47 3.62 -9.43
N PHE A 260 -0.53 3.49 -10.30
CA PHE A 260 -0.54 2.50 -11.37
C PHE A 260 0.55 2.73 -12.42
N ALA A 261 0.81 3.99 -12.79
CA ALA A 261 1.90 4.34 -13.68
C ALA A 261 3.27 3.92 -13.09
N TYR A 262 3.45 4.05 -11.78
CA TYR A 262 4.69 3.64 -11.11
C TYR A 262 4.85 2.12 -11.06
N VAL A 263 3.75 1.36 -10.93
CA VAL A 263 3.80 -0.11 -11.09
C VAL A 263 4.28 -0.48 -12.49
N TRP A 264 3.73 0.15 -13.53
CA TRP A 264 4.18 -0.07 -14.90
C TRP A 264 5.68 0.24 -15.06
N LEU A 265 6.13 1.40 -14.57
CA LEU A 265 7.52 1.82 -14.65
C LEU A 265 8.44 0.84 -13.90
N ALA A 266 8.09 0.44 -12.68
CA ALA A 266 8.85 -0.50 -11.88
C ALA A 266 8.98 -1.86 -12.56
N CYS A 267 7.90 -2.35 -13.19
CA CYS A 267 7.92 -3.58 -13.99
C CYS A 267 8.82 -3.46 -15.21
N VAL A 268 8.72 -2.37 -15.98
CA VAL A 268 9.54 -2.15 -17.19
C VAL A 268 11.02 -2.04 -16.84
N LEU A 269 11.37 -1.26 -15.82
CA LEU A 269 12.75 -1.10 -15.36
C LEU A 269 13.33 -2.43 -14.88
N SER A 270 12.55 -3.21 -14.12
CA SER A 270 12.97 -4.51 -13.61
C SER A 270 13.19 -5.52 -14.73
N THR A 271 12.24 -5.64 -15.67
CA THR A 271 12.34 -6.58 -16.80
C THR A 271 13.54 -6.22 -17.69
N ARG A 272 13.72 -4.95 -18.05
CA ARG A 272 14.88 -4.50 -18.83
C ARG A 272 16.21 -4.81 -18.16
N TRP A 273 16.28 -4.69 -16.83
CA TRP A 273 17.48 -5.04 -16.07
C TRP A 273 17.71 -6.56 -16.08
N GLU A 274 16.65 -7.35 -15.89
CA GLU A 274 16.69 -8.82 -15.89
C GLU A 274 17.18 -9.37 -17.23
N ASP A 275 16.61 -8.88 -18.35
CA ASP A 275 16.97 -9.32 -19.70
C ASP A 275 18.44 -9.04 -20.03
N LYS A 276 18.95 -7.86 -19.64
CA LYS A 276 20.37 -7.49 -19.84
C LYS A 276 21.33 -8.42 -19.10
N HIS A 277 20.98 -8.86 -17.89
CA HIS A 277 21.86 -9.72 -17.08
C HIS A 277 21.76 -11.19 -17.47
N VAL A 278 20.59 -11.67 -17.90
CA VAL A 278 20.45 -13.01 -18.50
C VAL A 278 21.25 -13.10 -19.80
N TYR A 279 21.21 -12.06 -20.64
CA TYR A 279 22.00 -12.02 -21.88
C TYR A 279 23.51 -12.04 -21.60
N LYS A 280 23.99 -11.29 -20.61
CA LYS A 280 25.41 -11.28 -20.22
C LYS A 280 25.88 -12.61 -19.62
N ALA A 281 25.03 -13.34 -18.90
CA ALA A 281 25.39 -14.63 -18.30
C ALA A 281 25.44 -15.79 -19.31
N ARG A 282 24.94 -15.59 -20.54
CA ARG A 282 24.97 -16.57 -21.64
C ARG A 282 26.13 -16.36 -22.62
N LYS A 283 26.91 -15.28 -22.47
CA LYS A 283 28.17 -15.04 -23.17
C LYS A 283 29.32 -15.42 -22.27
#